data_AF-A0A285QCW6-F1
#
_entry.id   AF-A0A285QCW6-F1
#
_cell.length_a   1.000
_cell.length_b   1.000
_cell.length_c   1.000
_cell.angle_alpha   90.00
_cell.angle_beta   90.00
_cell.angle_gamma   90.00
#
_symmetry.space_group_name_H-M   'P 1'
#
loop_
_entity.id
_entity.type
_entity.pdbx_description
1 polymer ?
#
loop_
_entity_poly.entity_id
_entity_poly.type
_entity_poly.pdbx_seq_one_letter_code
_entity_poly.pdbx_strand_id
1 'polypeptide(L)'
;MIFKLLIAALVAYGVWRLWHGIRKPAPHQQRTVAAPDDARAREVLGIGAGASAEEIRAAHRRLVTATHPDRGGSAELTRQLNAARDQLLKRASS
;
A
#
# COMPACT_ATOMS: atom_id res chain seq x y z
N MET A 1 -2.17 -20.31 -44.61
CA MET A 1 -2.73 -19.10 -43.94
C MET A 1 -2.85 -19.24 -42.42
N ILE A 2 -3.16 -20.43 -41.88
CA ILE A 2 -3.27 -20.71 -40.44
C ILE A 2 -2.00 -20.42 -39.61
N PHE A 3 -0.80 -20.70 -40.14
CA PHE A 3 0.46 -20.49 -39.40
C PHE A 3 0.72 -19.02 -39.02
N LYS A 4 0.27 -18.07 -39.85
CA LYS A 4 0.40 -16.63 -39.58
C LYS A 4 -0.51 -16.16 -38.43
N LEU A 5 -1.70 -16.76 -38.30
CA LEU A 5 -2.64 -16.44 -37.23
C LEU A 5 -2.17 -17.00 -35.88
N LEU A 6 -1.53 -18.17 -35.88
CA LEU A 6 -0.94 -18.74 -34.67
C LEU A 6 0.23 -17.90 -34.14
N ILE A 7 1.10 -17.41 -35.03
CA ILE A 7 2.20 -16.52 -34.64
C ILE A 7 1.65 -15.19 -34.12
N ALA A 8 0.64 -14.62 -34.77
CA ALA A 8 0.01 -13.38 -34.32
C ALA A 8 -0.65 -13.54 -32.93
N ALA A 9 -1.32 -14.67 -32.67
CA ALA A 9 -1.92 -14.95 -31.36
C ALA A 9 -0.86 -15.15 -30.26
N LEU A 10 0.26 -15.79 -30.58
CA LEU A 10 1.36 -16.03 -29.63
C LEU A 10 2.09 -14.73 -29.29
N VAL A 11 2.27 -13.84 -30.27
CA VAL A 11 2.80 -12.48 -30.05
C VAL A 11 1.83 -11.64 -29.22
N ALA A 12 0.54 -11.66 -29.54
CA ALA A 12 -0.48 -10.95 -28.76
C ALA A 12 -0.54 -11.44 -27.30
N TYR A 13 -0.45 -12.76 -27.08
CA TYR A 13 -0.37 -13.34 -25.75
C TYR A 13 0.92 -12.95 -25.01
N GLY A 14 2.06 -12.94 -25.69
CA GLY A 14 3.34 -12.50 -25.12
C GLY A 14 3.32 -11.02 -24.69
N VAL A 15 2.73 -10.14 -25.50
CA VAL A 15 2.55 -8.72 -25.20
C VAL A 15 1.57 -8.52 -24.05
N TRP A 16 0.44 -9.23 -24.03
CA TRP A 16 -0.53 -9.17 -22.93
C TRP A 16 0.09 -9.66 -21.60
N ARG A 17 0.83 -10.77 -21.63
CA ARG A 17 1.54 -11.31 -20.46
C ARG A 17 2.61 -10.35 -19.93
N LEU A 18 3.30 -9.63 -20.81
CA LEU A 18 4.33 -8.67 -20.42
C LEU A 18 3.72 -7.38 -19.83
N TRP A 19 2.57 -6.94 -20.32
CA TRP A 19 1.85 -5.76 -19.79
C TRP A 19 1.11 -6.06 -18.48
N HIS A 20 0.56 -7.27 -18.30
CA HIS A 20 -0.10 -7.70 -17.07
C HIS A 20 0.84 -8.26 -15.99
N GLY A 21 2.12 -8.52 -16.31
CA GLY A 21 3.08 -9.24 -15.47
C GLY A 21 4.00 -8.39 -14.58
N ILE A 22 3.87 -7.06 -14.55
CA ILE A 22 4.80 -6.17 -13.83
C ILE A 22 3.97 -4.99 -13.27
N ARG A 23 3.57 -4.89 -11.99
CA ARG A 23 4.36 -4.96 -10.75
C ARG A 23 3.49 -5.44 -9.58
N LYS A 24 3.77 -6.61 -9.00
CA LYS A 24 3.66 -6.73 -7.53
C LYS A 24 5.02 -6.23 -7.02
N PRO A 25 5.12 -5.09 -6.30
CA PRO A 25 6.39 -4.75 -5.67
C PRO A 25 6.75 -5.92 -4.75
N ALA A 26 7.93 -6.49 -4.97
CA ALA A 26 8.51 -7.52 -4.12
C ALA A 26 8.42 -7.07 -2.67
N PRO A 27 8.10 -7.97 -1.70
CA PRO A 27 8.21 -7.63 -0.30
C PRO A 27 9.68 -7.32 -0.04
N HIS A 28 10.02 -6.04 0.05
CA HIS A 28 11.32 -5.65 0.57
C HIS A 28 11.39 -6.18 2.00
N GLN A 29 12.14 -7.25 2.12
CA GLN A 29 12.57 -7.88 3.33
C GLN A 29 13.50 -6.88 4.03
N GLN A 30 13.06 -6.42 5.20
CA GLN A 30 13.88 -6.06 6.35
C GLN A 30 15.08 -5.14 6.06
N ARG A 31 14.85 -3.83 6.17
CA ARG A 31 15.84 -2.97 6.83
C ARG A 31 15.35 -2.78 8.26
N THR A 32 16.00 -3.46 9.19
CA THR A 32 15.91 -3.23 10.64
C THR A 32 16.39 -1.82 10.96
N VAL A 33 15.52 -0.83 10.73
CA VAL A 33 15.59 0.49 11.38
C VAL A 33 14.32 0.61 12.20
N ALA A 34 14.20 -0.30 13.16
CA ALA A 34 12.93 -0.65 13.79
C ALA A 34 12.30 0.43 14.68
N ALA A 35 12.95 1.59 14.88
CA ALA A 35 12.61 2.56 15.91
C ALA A 35 12.08 3.93 15.40
N PRO A 36 12.62 4.56 14.33
CA PRO A 36 12.16 5.89 13.89
C PRO A 36 10.85 5.84 13.10
N ASP A 37 10.75 4.89 12.16
CA ASP A 37 9.65 4.90 11.18
C ASP A 37 8.31 4.52 11.81
N ASP A 38 8.30 3.64 12.82
CA ASP A 38 7.09 3.26 13.53
C ASP A 38 6.62 4.35 14.47
N ALA A 39 7.55 5.00 15.18
CA ALA A 39 7.22 6.15 16.01
C ALA A 39 6.55 7.22 15.15
N ARG A 40 7.12 7.51 13.97
CA ARG A 40 6.54 8.43 13.01
C ARG A 40 5.18 7.98 12.48
N ALA A 41 5.01 6.70 12.15
CA ALA A 41 3.72 6.17 11.70
C ALA A 41 2.64 6.28 12.79
N ARG A 42 3.00 6.04 14.06
CA ARG A 42 2.12 6.20 15.21
C ARG A 42 1.75 7.66 15.46
N GLU A 43 2.70 8.58 15.33
CA GLU A 43 2.44 10.03 15.38
C GLU A 43 1.47 10.47 14.29
N VAL A 44 1.67 9.99 13.05
CA VAL A 44 0.78 10.30 11.91
C VAL A 44 -0.65 9.83 12.18
N LEU A 45 -0.82 8.70 12.86
CA LEU A 45 -2.14 8.20 13.26
C LEU A 45 -2.63 8.74 14.62
N GLY A 46 -1.79 9.46 15.37
CA GLY A 46 -2.11 9.95 16.71
C GLY A 46 -2.35 8.84 17.74
N ILE A 47 -1.62 7.73 17.66
CA ILE A 47 -1.79 6.56 18.54
C ILE A 47 -0.53 6.25 19.36
N GLY A 48 -0.71 5.58 20.50
CA GLY A 48 0.38 5.19 21.39
C GLY A 48 1.18 3.97 20.90
N ALA A 49 2.36 3.76 21.50
CA ALA A 49 3.25 2.64 21.19
C ALA A 49 2.63 1.25 21.37
N GLY A 50 1.67 1.12 22.30
CA GLY A 50 0.94 -0.11 22.59
C GLY A 50 -0.40 -0.27 21.86
N ALA A 51 -0.69 0.56 20.86
CA ALA A 51 -1.95 0.49 20.14
C ALA A 51 -2.12 -0.86 19.41
N SER A 52 -3.28 -1.47 19.61
CA SER A 52 -3.70 -2.70 18.96
C SER A 52 -3.97 -2.51 17.46
N ALA A 53 -4.01 -3.61 16.71
CA ALA A 53 -4.39 -3.60 15.29
C ALA A 53 -5.79 -3.00 15.05
N GLU A 54 -6.70 -3.12 16.02
CA GLU A 54 -8.02 -2.49 15.95
C GLU A 54 -7.94 -0.98 16.10
N GLU A 55 -7.17 -0.50 17.08
CA GLU A 55 -6.95 0.94 17.30
C GLU A 55 -6.27 1.60 16.11
N ILE A 56 -5.27 0.94 15.50
CA ILE A 56 -4.62 1.40 14.25
C ILE A 56 -5.66 1.62 13.16
N ARG A 57 -6.54 0.62 12.93
CA ARG A 57 -7.59 0.71 11.90
C ARG A 57 -8.65 1.77 12.25
N ALA A 58 -9.02 1.91 13.52
CA ALA A 58 -9.99 2.90 13.96
C ALA A 58 -9.47 4.33 13.79
N ALA A 59 -8.23 4.61 14.19
CA ALA A 59 -7.58 5.90 14.01
C ALA A 59 -7.47 6.28 12.53
N HIS A 60 -7.01 5.34 11.70
CA HIS A 60 -6.92 5.52 10.25
C HIS A 60 -8.27 5.92 9.62
N ARG A 61 -9.36 5.19 9.93
CA ARG A 61 -10.69 5.50 9.39
C ARG A 61 -11.14 6.92 9.76
N ARG A 62 -10.97 7.31 11.03
CA ARG A 62 -11.33 8.66 11.52
C ARG A 62 -10.59 9.74 10.75
N LEU A 63 -9.28 9.56 10.58
CA LEU A 63 -8.42 10.53 9.89
C LEU A 63 -8.72 10.61 8.39
N VAL A 64 -8.89 9.48 7.69
CA VAL A 64 -9.23 9.50 6.25
C VAL A 64 -10.57 10.16 5.99
N THR A 65 -11.58 9.91 6.83
CA THR A 65 -12.88 10.59 6.71
C THR A 65 -12.76 12.10 6.90
N ALA A 66 -11.89 12.56 7.80
CA ALA A 66 -11.62 13.97 8.04
C ALA A 66 -10.76 14.62 6.94
N THR A 67 -9.88 13.86 6.30
CA THR A 67 -8.90 14.37 5.32
C THR A 67 -9.32 14.16 3.86
N HIS A 68 -10.57 13.74 3.62
CA HIS A 68 -11.05 13.42 2.28
C HIS A 68 -11.06 14.66 1.36
N PRO A 69 -10.53 14.56 0.13
CA PRO A 69 -10.43 15.68 -0.81
C PRO A 69 -11.79 16.31 -1.15
N ASP A 70 -12.85 15.51 -1.18
CA ASP A 70 -14.22 15.99 -1.43
C ASP A 70 -14.75 16.96 -0.36
N ARG A 71 -14.09 17.04 0.81
CA ARG A 71 -14.40 18.02 1.87
C ARG A 71 -13.30 19.07 2.05
N GLY A 72 -12.46 19.27 1.04
CA GLY A 72 -11.32 20.19 1.08
C GLY A 72 -10.05 19.60 1.71
N GLY A 73 -10.00 18.28 1.90
CA GLY A 73 -8.81 17.59 2.40
C GLY A 73 -7.73 17.35 1.33
N SER A 74 -6.62 16.73 1.74
CA SER A 74 -5.47 16.47 0.86
C SER A 74 -5.32 15.00 0.51
N ALA A 75 -5.19 14.72 -0.79
CA ALA A 75 -4.84 13.40 -1.30
C ALA A 75 -3.47 12.93 -0.79
N GLU A 76 -2.53 13.85 -0.60
CA GLU A 76 -1.20 13.56 -0.05
C GLU A 76 -1.29 13.14 1.42
N LEU A 77 -2.10 13.82 2.22
CA LEU A 77 -2.33 13.41 3.61
C LEU A 77 -3.00 12.03 3.69
N THR A 78 -3.99 11.76 2.83
CA THR A 78 -4.61 10.43 2.75
C THR A 78 -3.59 9.35 2.40
N ARG A 79 -2.64 9.62 1.48
CA ARG A 79 -1.54 8.71 1.17
C ARG A 79 -0.65 8.44 2.40
N GLN A 80 -0.28 9.49 3.14
CA GLN A 80 0.53 9.34 4.35
C GLN A 80 -0.18 8.50 5.42
N LEU A 81 -1.48 8.72 5.62
CA LEU A 81 -2.30 7.93 6.55
C LEU A 81 -2.36 6.45 6.15
N ASN A 82 -2.51 6.17 4.85
CA ASN A 82 -2.53 4.79 4.34
C ASN A 82 -1.17 4.11 4.55
N ALA A 83 -0.07 4.80 4.25
CA ALA A 83 1.28 4.27 4.45
C ALA A 83 1.56 3.95 5.92
N ALA A 84 1.19 4.85 6.83
CA ALA A 84 1.34 4.65 8.27
C ALA A 84 0.56 3.42 8.78
N ARG A 85 -0.70 3.25 8.35
CA ARG A 85 -1.52 2.08 8.68
C ARG A 85 -0.85 0.78 8.20
N ASP A 86 -0.44 0.74 6.94
CA ASP A 86 0.09 -0.48 6.32
C ASP A 86 1.40 -0.93 6.99
N GLN A 87 2.25 0.03 7.35
CA GLN A 87 3.49 -0.25 8.07
C GLN A 87 3.22 -0.85 9.46
N LEU A 88 2.33 -0.23 10.24
CA LEU A 88 2.04 -0.70 11.60
C LEU A 88 1.32 -2.05 11.61
N LEU A 89 0.39 -2.29 10.69
CA LEU A 89 -0.29 -3.58 10.58
C LEU A 89 0.65 -4.70 10.14
N LYS A 90 1.56 -4.45 9.19
CA LYS A 90 2.56 -5.44 8.75
C LYS A 90 3.43 -5.92 9.91
N ARG A 91 3.80 -4.99 10.81
CA ARG A 91 4.59 -5.31 12.01
C ARG A 91 3.78 -5.99 13.10
N ALA A 92 2.52 -5.61 13.31
CA ALA A 92 1.65 -6.28 14.28
C ALA A 92 1.32 -7.74 13.89
N SER A 93 1.46 -8.09 12.62
CA SER A 93 1.27 -9.46 12.10
C SER A 93 2.56 -10.28 11.96
N SER A 94 3.74 -9.71 12.25
CA SER A 94 5.04 -10.41 12.21
C SER A 94 5.51 -10.77 13.61
#